data_AF-M1A3H6-F1
#
_entry.id   AF-M1A3H6-F1
#
_cell.length_a   1.000
_cell.length_b   1.000
_cell.length_c   1.000
_cell.angle_alpha   90.00
_cell.angle_beta   90.00
_cell.angle_gamma   90.00
#
_symmetry.space_group_name_H-M   'P 1'
#
loop_
_entity.id
_entity.type
_entity.pdbx_description
1 polymer ?
#
loop_
_entity_poly.entity_id
_entity_poly.type
_entity_poly.pdbx_seq_one_letter_code
_entity_poly.pdbx_strand_id
1 'polypeptide(L)' 'MLEHYKLTDHSLALSFSDLSVWCFSCNAYLDAQVIMPLQSVHFTAYVLKFNEPPPLRAVECVHITDNRADGSSTSGK' A
#
# COMPACT_ATOMS: atom_id res chain seq x y z
N MET A 1 0.07 -15.74 -17.44
CA MET A 1 0.75 -15.58 -16.13
C MET A 1 1.18 -16.90 -15.49
N LEU A 2 0.39 -17.98 -15.55
CA LEU A 2 0.82 -19.28 -15.00
C LEU A 2 2.07 -19.85 -15.70
N GLU A 3 2.13 -19.82 -17.04
CA GLU A 3 3.32 -20.27 -17.77
C GLU A 3 4.54 -19.38 -17.52
N HIS A 4 4.34 -18.06 -17.44
CA HIS A 4 5.38 -17.09 -17.09
C HIS A 4 6.02 -17.41 -15.73
N TYR A 5 5.19 -17.74 -14.72
CA TYR A 5 5.68 -18.19 -13.42
C TYR A 5 6.56 -19.44 -13.56
N LYS A 6 6.10 -20.47 -14.29
CA LYS A 6 6.86 -21.72 -14.47
C LYS A 6 8.23 -21.53 -15.14
N LEU A 7 8.37 -20.51 -15.99
CA LEU A 7 9.60 -20.25 -16.74
C LEU A 7 10.57 -19.28 -16.05
N THR A 8 10.05 -18.36 -15.23
CA THR A 8 10.84 -17.23 -14.69
C THR A 8 10.88 -17.17 -13.18
N ASP A 9 10.10 -18.02 -12.49
CA ASP A 9 9.90 -18.01 -11.04
C ASP A 9 9.30 -16.68 -10.49
N HIS A 10 8.74 -15.84 -11.37
CA HIS A 10 7.94 -14.69 -10.95
C HIS A 10 6.58 -15.15 -10.44
N SER A 11 6.50 -15.32 -9.13
CA SER A 11 5.35 -15.91 -8.43
C SER A 11 4.17 -14.95 -8.23
N LEU A 12 4.35 -13.64 -8.42
CA LEU A 12 3.30 -12.64 -8.21
C LEU A 12 2.73 -12.13 -9.54
N ALA A 13 1.41 -12.02 -9.61
CA ALA A 13 0.70 -11.40 -10.73
C ALA A 13 -0.41 -10.46 -10.24
N LEU A 14 -0.49 -9.27 -10.85
CA LEU A 14 -1.57 -8.32 -10.66
C LEU A 14 -2.63 -8.54 -11.74
N SER A 15 -3.88 -8.69 -11.34
CA SER A 15 -5.03 -8.77 -12.25
C SER A 15 -5.51 -7.37 -12.61
N PHE A 16 -5.57 -7.03 -13.90
CA PHE A 16 -6.12 -5.73 -14.32
C PHE A 16 -7.65 -5.69 -14.28
N SER A 17 -8.34 -6.84 -14.19
CA SER A 17 -9.81 -6.90 -14.13
C SER A 17 -10.37 -6.40 -12.79
N ASP A 18 -9.68 -6.66 -11.68
CA ASP A 18 -10.15 -6.37 -10.31
C ASP A 18 -9.04 -5.83 -9.38
N LEU A 19 -7.81 -5.65 -9.89
CA LEU A 19 -6.63 -5.22 -9.13
C LEU A 19 -6.21 -6.19 -8.01
N SER A 20 -6.71 -7.43 -8.02
CA SER A 20 -6.28 -8.46 -7.08
C SER A 20 -4.85 -8.92 -7.38
N VAL A 21 -4.09 -9.27 -6.32
CA VAL A 21 -2.75 -9.83 -6.45
C VAL A 21 -2.81 -11.33 -6.15
N TRP A 22 -2.39 -12.13 -7.12
CA TRP A 22 -2.29 -13.58 -7.01
C TRP A 22 -0.85 -14.01 -6.79
N CYS A 23 -0.62 -14.90 -5.84
CA CYS A 23 0.66 -15.57 -5.64
C CYS A 23 0.56 -17.04 -6.07
N PHE A 24 1.30 -17.42 -7.11
CA PHE A 24 1.34 -18.80 -7.61
C PHE A 24 2.04 -19.76 -6.65
N SER A 25 3.08 -19.30 -5.93
CA SER A 25 3.82 -20.14 -4.97
C SER A 25 2.99 -20.42 -3.70
N CYS A 26 2.30 -19.39 -3.18
CA CYS A 26 1.43 -19.54 -2.01
C CYS A 26 0.06 -20.15 -2.35
N ASN A 27 -0.32 -20.18 -3.63
CA ASN A 27 -1.64 -20.55 -4.11
C ASN A 27 -2.76 -19.76 -3.40
N ALA A 28 -2.58 -18.45 -3.26
CA ALA A 28 -3.46 -17.56 -2.51
C ALA A 28 -3.44 -16.13 -3.05
N TYR A 29 -4.51 -15.38 -2.78
CA TYR A 29 -4.55 -13.94 -2.97
C TYR A 29 -3.83 -13.22 -1.83
N LEU A 30 -3.09 -12.17 -2.18
CA LEU A 30 -2.41 -11.32 -1.22
C LEU A 30 -3.12 -9.97 -1.12
N ASP A 31 -3.22 -9.44 0.11
CA ASP A 31 -3.71 -8.08 0.30
C ASP A 31 -2.58 -7.08 0.00
N ALA A 32 -2.70 -6.40 -1.14
CA ALA A 32 -1.72 -5.41 -1.58
C ALA A 32 -1.64 -4.18 -0.65
N GLN A 33 -2.64 -3.96 0.22
CA GLN A 33 -2.69 -2.78 1.07
C GLN A 33 -1.90 -2.93 2.37
N VAL A 34 -1.61 -4.16 2.79
CA VAL A 34 -0.81 -4.44 4.01
C VAL A 34 0.64 -4.78 3.69
N ILE A 35 0.95 -5.06 2.42
CA ILE A 35 2.30 -5.40 1.95
C ILE A 35 2.89 -4.17 1.25
N MET A 36 3.75 -3.44 1.97
CA MET A 36 4.32 -2.14 1.52
C MET A 36 4.81 -2.11 0.06
N PRO A 37 5.59 -3.10 -0.45
CA PRO A 37 5.99 -3.12 -1.86
C PRO A 37 4.81 -3.23 -2.84
N LEU A 38 3.77 -3.99 -2.48
CA LEU A 38 2.59 -4.18 -3.32
C LEU A 38 1.66 -2.97 -3.28
N GLN A 39 1.67 -2.20 -2.18
CA GLN A 39 0.83 -1.03 -2.04
C GLN A 39 1.12 0.02 -3.11
N SER A 40 2.40 0.30 -3.38
CA SER A 40 2.81 1.24 -4.43
C SER A 40 2.35 0.81 -5.83
N VAL A 41 2.49 -0.49 -6.13
CA VAL A 41 2.06 -1.07 -7.41
C VAL A 41 0.54 -1.00 -7.55
N HIS A 42 -0.20 -1.38 -6.51
CA HIS A 42 -1.65 -1.35 -6.50
C HIS A 42 -2.19 0.09 -6.61
N PHE A 43 -1.59 1.04 -5.89
CA PHE A 43 -1.94 2.47 -5.96
C PHE A 43 -1.79 2.98 -7.39
N THR A 44 -0.65 2.70 -8.02
CA THR A 44 -0.38 3.10 -9.41
C THR A 44 -1.40 2.49 -10.37
N ALA A 45 -1.67 1.18 -10.25
CA ALA A 45 -2.63 0.49 -11.10
C ALA A 45 -4.06 1.02 -10.93
N TYR A 46 -4.46 1.39 -9.71
CA TYR A 46 -5.76 1.98 -9.42
C TYR A 46 -5.91 3.34 -10.11
N VAL A 47 -4.94 4.23 -9.95
CA VAL A 47 -4.95 5.55 -10.62
C VAL A 47 -5.02 5.38 -12.13
N LEU A 48 -4.24 4.46 -12.71
CA LEU A 48 -4.25 4.21 -14.15
C LEU A 48 -5.59 3.64 -14.65
N LYS A 49 -6.26 2.81 -13.85
CA LYS A 49 -7.52 2.15 -14.23
C LYS A 49 -8.73 3.06 -14.08
N PHE A 50 -8.79 3.83 -13.00
CA PHE A 50 -9.98 4.61 -12.63
C PHE A 50 -9.79 6.12 -12.83
N ASN A 51 -8.56 6.59 -13.03
CA ASN A 51 -8.22 8.01 -13.17
C ASN A 51 -8.63 8.86 -11.96
N GLU A 52 -8.59 8.25 -10.77
CA GLU A 52 -8.87 8.86 -9.46
C GLU A 52 -7.88 8.35 -8.41
N PRO A 53 -7.65 9.11 -7.32
CA PRO A 53 -6.84 8.63 -6.22
C PRO A 53 -7.50 7.41 -5.54
N PRO A 54 -6.73 6.39 -5.15
CA PRO A 54 -7.25 5.25 -4.40
C PRO A 54 -7.84 5.71 -3.07
N PRO A 55 -8.93 5.09 -2.60
CA PRO A 55 -9.44 5.36 -1.28
C PRO A 55 -8.35 5.04 -0.26
N LEU A 56 -7.96 6.05 0.54
CA LEU A 56 -7.00 5.87 1.62
C LEU A 56 -7.63 4.87 2.61
N ARG A 57 -7.09 3.65 2.71
CA ARG A 57 -7.30 2.89 3.94
C ARG A 57 -6.61 3.69 5.03
N ALA A 58 -7.36 4.07 6.05
CA ALA A 58 -6.82 4.56 7.31
C ALA A 58 -5.96 3.43 7.89
N VAL A 59 -4.72 3.33 7.44
CA VAL A 59 -3.66 2.73 8.25
C VAL A 59 -3.69 3.58 9.50
N GLU A 60 -4.11 3.00 10.62
CA GLU A 60 -4.09 3.65 11.92
C GLU A 60 -2.70 4.27 12.05
N CYS A 61 -2.66 5.58 11.87
CA CYS A 61 -1.46 6.34 12.10
C CYS A 61 -1.25 6.18 13.59
N VAL A 62 -0.32 5.31 13.97
CA VAL A 62 0.15 5.19 15.35
C VAL A 62 0.51 6.61 15.75
N HIS A 63 -0.37 7.25 16.50
CA HIS A 63 -0.16 8.58 17.04
C HIS A 63 1.01 8.43 18.01
N ILE A 64 2.24 8.63 17.51
CA ILE A 64 3.33 9.03 18.38
C ILE A 64 2.97 10.45 18.80
N THR A 65 2.28 10.57 19.93
CA THR A 65 2.09 11.83 20.61
C THR A 65 3.46 12.29 21.08
N ASP A 66 4.16 13.05 20.26
CA ASP A 66 5.29 13.85 20.71
C ASP A 66 4.73 14.96 21.61
N ASN A 67 4.84 14.75 22.91
CA ASN A 67 4.51 15.71 23.95
C ASN A 67 5.38 16.97 23.76
N ARG A 68 4.85 17.98 23.06
CA ARG A 68 5.39 19.34 23.08
C ARG A 68 5.31 19.88 24.51
N ALA A 69 6.47 19.99 25.17
CA ALA A 69 6.63 20.77 26.38
C ALA A 69 6.43 22.25 26.05
N ASP A 70 5.31 22.80 26.54
CA ASP A 70 4.96 24.21 26.46
C ASP A 70 5.86 25.00 27.42
N GLY A 71 6.75 25.81 26.86
CA GLY A 71 7.68 26.67 27.59
C GLY A 71 7.28 28.14 27.45
N SER A 72 6.28 28.54 28.22
CA SER A 72 5.88 29.94 28.42
C SER A 72 7.06 30.80 28.88
N SER A 73 7.25 31.96 28.25
CA SER A 73 7.87 33.13 28.90
C SER A 73 7.36 34.43 28.28
N THR A 74 6.44 35.04 29.01
CA THR A 74 5.95 36.41 28.87
C THR A 74 6.96 37.43 29.38
N SER A 75 6.73 38.70 29.01
CA SER A 75 7.25 39.98 29.54
C SER A 75 8.29 40.64 28.62
N GLY A 76 8.12 41.86 28.08
CA GLY A 76 7.26 42.97 28.49
C GLY A 76 8.08 44.06 29.18
N LYS A 77 8.81 44.86 28.40
CA LYS A 77 9.02 46.31 28.51
C LYS A 77 10.00 46.80 27.46
#